data_AF-A0A838EJC9-F1
#
_entry.id   AF-A0A838EJC9-F1
#
_cell.length_a   1.000
_cell.length_b   1.000
_cell.length_c   1.000
_cell.angle_alpha   90.00
_cell.angle_beta   90.00
_cell.angle_gamma   90.00
#
_symmetry.space_group_name_H-M   'P 1'
#
loop_
_entity.id
_entity.type
_entity.pdbx_description
1 polymer ?
#
loop_
_entity_poly.entity_id
_entity_poly.type
_entity_poly.pdbx_seq_one_letter_code
_entity_poly.pdbx_strand_id
1 'polypeptide(L)'
;MGFTDLFTSISQREILPRETLQKRLLLCLYGLGTNTGLKHLANADLGTTYQDLRYARSRYIHKEQLRNAIAQVANAIFAAQKAEIWEEGTTACADEALIQQQP
;
A
#
# COMPACT_ATOMS: atom_id res chain seq x y z
N MET A 1 -7.43 4.20 8.61
CA MET A 1 -6.63 2.96 8.69
C MET A 1 -5.71 2.93 7.50
N GLY A 2 -4.41 2.76 7.70
CA GLY A 2 -3.40 2.83 6.63
C GLY A 2 -2.72 1.49 6.42
N PHE A 3 -2.12 1.27 5.24
CA PHE A 3 -1.47 0.00 4.90
C PHE A 3 -0.36 -0.43 5.89
N THR A 4 0.21 0.54 6.63
CA THR A 4 1.22 0.29 7.67
C THR A 4 0.68 -0.54 8.85
N ASP A 5 -0.65 -0.57 9.03
CA ASP A 5 -1.31 -1.32 10.11
C ASP A 5 -1.19 -2.85 9.91
N LEU A 6 -0.92 -3.29 8.68
CA LEU A 6 -0.69 -4.69 8.32
C LEU A 6 0.69 -5.22 8.77
N PHE A 7 1.62 -4.33 9.11
CA PHE A 7 2.98 -4.67 9.53
C PHE A 7 3.08 -4.65 11.06
N THR A 8 2.47 -5.64 11.69
CA THR A 8 2.44 -5.80 13.14
C THR A 8 3.53 -6.76 13.61
N SER A 9 4.27 -6.39 14.66
CA SER A 9 5.26 -7.27 15.30
C SER A 9 4.59 -8.13 16.38
N ILE A 10 5.03 -9.39 16.50
CA ILE A 10 4.56 -10.34 17.53
C ILE A 10 5.17 -10.06 18.92
N SER A 11 6.27 -9.30 19.03
CA SER A 11 6.98 -9.13 20.33
C SER A 11 6.69 -7.81 21.03
N GLN A 12 6.70 -7.91 22.36
CA GLN A 12 6.29 -6.93 23.38
C GLN A 12 6.87 -5.52 23.19
N ARG A 13 5.99 -4.52 23.36
CA ARG A 13 6.19 -3.08 23.57
C ARG A 13 7.65 -2.60 23.49
N GLU A 14 8.07 -2.28 22.28
CA GLU A 14 9.15 -1.30 22.06
C GLU A 14 8.48 0.08 21.98
N ILE A 15 8.96 1.06 22.75
CA ILE A 15 8.47 2.46 22.69
C ILE A 15 9.11 3.12 21.46
N LEU A 16 8.79 2.61 20.27
CA LEU A 16 9.13 3.28 19.02
C LEU A 16 7.94 4.16 18.62
N PRO A 17 8.14 5.48 18.42
CA PRO A 17 7.07 6.34 17.93
C PRO A 17 6.50 5.78 16.63
N ARG A 18 5.17 5.76 16.51
CA ARG A 18 4.47 5.21 15.34
C ARG A 18 4.94 5.86 14.04
N GLU A 19 5.17 7.17 14.06
CA GLU A 19 5.68 7.94 12.92
C GLU A 19 7.07 7.45 12.47
N THR A 20 7.98 7.23 13.43
CA THR A 20 9.31 6.68 13.15
C THR A 20 9.24 5.28 12.54
N LEU A 21 8.35 4.43 13.05
CA LEU A 21 8.12 3.10 12.48
C LEU A 21 7.56 3.19 11.05
N GLN A 22 6.55 4.04 10.83
CA GLN A 22 5.94 4.23 9.51
C GLN A 22 6.96 4.73 8.48
N LYS A 23 7.80 5.70 8.86
CA LYS A 23 8.88 6.19 8.00
C LYS A 23 9.84 5.07 7.61
N ARG A 24 10.31 4.29 8.59
CA ARG A 24 11.22 3.16 8.37
C ARG A 24 10.60 2.08 7.49
N LEU A 25 9.32 1.75 7.70
CA LEU A 25 8.58 0.81 6.86
C LEU A 25 8.46 1.30 5.41
N LEU A 26 8.13 2.58 5.22
CA LEU A 26 8.02 3.18 3.90
C LEU A 26 9.36 3.13 3.14
N LEU A 27 10.46 3.52 3.81
CA LEU A 27 11.80 3.45 3.23
C LEU A 27 12.20 2.00 2.91
N CYS A 28 11.91 1.04 3.80
CA CYS A 28 12.18 -0.36 3.53
C CYS A 28 11.42 -0.89 2.31
N LEU A 29 10.13 -0.58 2.21
CA LEU A 29 9.30 -1.01 1.09
C LEU A 29 9.74 -0.35 -0.22
N TYR A 30 10.06 0.94 -0.19
CA TYR A 30 10.62 1.66 -1.33
C TYR A 30 11.91 0.98 -1.79
N GLY A 31 12.88 0.77 -0.90
CA GLY A 31 14.16 0.15 -1.25
C GLY A 31 14.06 -1.29 -1.75
N LEU A 32 13.06 -2.04 -1.28
CA LEU A 32 12.75 -3.39 -1.77
C LEU A 32 12.05 -3.36 -3.13
N GLY A 33 11.12 -2.42 -3.33
CA GLY A 33 10.32 -2.31 -4.54
C GLY A 33 11.06 -1.70 -5.73
N THR A 34 11.95 -0.73 -5.49
CA THR A 34 12.73 -0.05 -6.54
C THR A 34 14.09 -0.66 -6.80
N ASN A 35 14.46 -1.71 -6.06
CA ASN A 35 15.80 -2.31 -6.06
C ASN A 35 16.94 -1.34 -5.68
N THR A 36 16.63 -0.17 -5.10
CA THR A 36 17.64 0.80 -4.61
C THR A 36 18.44 0.23 -3.43
N GLY A 37 17.85 -0.65 -2.64
CA GLY A 37 18.48 -1.27 -1.48
C GLY A 37 18.58 -0.35 -0.26
N LEU A 38 18.63 -0.97 0.93
CA LEU A 38 18.56 -0.25 2.21
C LEU A 38 19.79 0.63 2.51
N LYS A 39 20.97 0.27 1.99
CA LYS A 39 22.21 1.05 2.22
C LYS A 39 22.16 2.43 1.57
N HIS A 40 21.68 2.50 0.32
CA HIS A 40 21.54 3.77 -0.38
C HIS A 40 20.51 4.69 0.29
N LEU A 41 19.39 4.12 0.76
CA LEU A 41 18.35 4.90 1.46
C LEU A 41 18.80 5.44 2.80
N ALA A 42 19.54 4.64 3.58
CA ALA A 42 20.11 5.11 4.85
C ALA A 42 21.10 6.27 4.66
N ASN A 43 21.78 6.35 3.51
CA ASN A 43 22.68 7.46 3.21
C ASN A 43 21.94 8.71 2.69
N ALA A 44 20.72 8.53 2.16
CA ALA A 44 19.91 9.62 1.63
C ALA A 44 19.03 10.30 2.70
N ASP A 45 18.73 9.62 3.81
CA ASP A 45 17.92 10.15 4.92
C ASP A 45 18.76 10.38 6.18
N LEU A 46 18.89 11.65 6.60
CA LEU A 46 19.69 12.04 7.77
C LEU A 46 19.15 11.50 9.11
N GLY A 47 17.90 11.02 9.14
CA GLY A 47 17.22 10.57 10.37
C GLY A 47 17.13 9.06 10.56
N THR A 48 17.62 8.25 9.62
CA THR A 48 17.47 6.79 9.67
C THR A 48 18.76 6.08 9.29
N THR A 49 19.29 5.25 10.20
CA THR A 49 20.51 4.49 9.91
C THR A 49 20.22 3.21 9.14
N TYR A 50 21.25 2.62 8.53
CA TYR A 50 21.13 1.32 7.88
C TYR A 50 20.71 0.22 8.87
N GLN A 51 21.17 0.30 10.12
CA GLN A 51 20.80 -0.67 11.17
C GLN A 51 19.31 -0.56 11.51
N ASP A 52 18.77 0.65 11.57
CA ASP A 52 17.34 0.90 11.79
C ASP A 52 16.47 0.26 10.71
N LEU A 53 16.83 0.47 9.43
CA LEU A 53 16.11 -0.12 8.30
C LEU A 53 16.24 -1.65 8.27
N ARG A 54 17.44 -2.17 8.55
CA ARG A 54 17.66 -3.62 8.64
C ARG A 54 16.81 -4.25 9.74
N TYR A 55 16.78 -3.63 10.92
CA TYR A 55 15.98 -4.08 12.05
C TYR A 55 14.49 -4.03 11.70
N ALA A 56 14.00 -2.89 11.20
CA ALA A 56 12.60 -2.73 10.80
C ALA A 56 12.17 -3.79 9.76
N ARG A 57 13.00 -4.04 8.74
CA ARG A 57 12.74 -5.09 7.76
C ARG A 57 12.62 -6.46 8.41
N SER A 58 13.61 -6.87 9.22
CA SER A 58 13.60 -8.21 9.83
C SER A 58 12.44 -8.43 10.81
N ARG A 59 12.00 -7.36 11.45
CA ARG A 59 11.07 -7.38 12.57
C ARG A 59 9.61 -7.28 12.14
N TYR A 60 9.34 -6.53 11.08
CA TYR A 60 7.99 -6.16 10.67
C TYR A 60 7.63 -6.60 9.25
N ILE A 61 8.59 -6.90 8.38
CA ILE A 61 8.30 -7.29 6.99
C ILE A 61 8.37 -8.80 6.85
N HIS A 62 7.22 -9.46 6.95
CA HIS A 62 7.05 -10.87 6.63
C HIS A 62 6.39 -11.06 5.26
N LYS A 63 6.67 -12.19 4.59
CA LYS A 63 6.18 -12.48 3.22
C LYS A 63 4.65 -12.37 3.11
N GLU A 64 3.93 -12.84 4.12
CA GLU A 64 2.47 -12.79 4.16
C GLU A 64 1.92 -11.38 4.33
N GLN A 65 2.44 -10.63 5.31
CA GLN A 65 2.08 -9.23 5.53
C GLN A 65 2.37 -8.36 4.31
N LEU A 66 3.50 -8.60 3.63
CA LEU A 66 3.85 -7.89 2.41
C LEU A 66 2.86 -8.17 1.27
N ARG A 67 2.44 -9.41 1.07
CA ARG A 67 1.42 -9.75 0.07
C ARG A 67 0.08 -9.08 0.38
N ASN A 68 -0.33 -9.11 1.64
CA ASN A 68 -1.58 -8.47 2.08
C ASN A 68 -1.52 -6.95 1.88
N ALA A 69 -0.37 -6.33 2.17
CA ALA A 69 -0.17 -4.90 1.95
C ALA A 69 -0.23 -4.53 0.47
N ILE A 70 0.42 -5.31 -0.40
CA ILE A 70 0.35 -5.11 -1.85
C ILE A 70 -1.10 -5.24 -2.34
N ALA A 71 -1.82 -6.28 -1.90
CA ALA A 71 -3.22 -6.49 -2.27
C ALA A 71 -4.11 -5.33 -1.81
N GLN A 72 -3.92 -4.83 -0.58
CA GLN A 72 -4.70 -3.70 -0.07
C GLN A 72 -4.43 -2.41 -0.86
N VAL A 73 -3.18 -2.12 -1.18
CA VAL A 73 -2.82 -0.94 -2.00
C VAL A 73 -3.38 -1.07 -3.42
N ALA A 74 -3.23 -2.24 -4.06
CA ALA A 74 -3.77 -2.48 -5.39
C ALA A 74 -5.31 -2.32 -5.41
N ASN A 75 -6.00 -2.92 -4.44
CA ASN A 75 -7.45 -2.78 -4.31
C ASN A 75 -7.88 -1.33 -4.08
N ALA A 76 -7.12 -0.56 -3.29
CA ALA A 76 -7.39 0.86 -3.09
C ALA A 76 -7.19 1.69 -4.36
N ILE A 77 -6.13 1.40 -5.14
CA ILE A 77 -5.89 2.04 -6.44
C ILE A 77 -7.03 1.72 -7.41
N PHE A 78 -7.43 0.46 -7.53
CA PHE A 78 -8.54 0.06 -8.39
C PHE A 78 -9.87 0.70 -7.96
N ALA A 79 -10.12 0.82 -6.65
CA ALA A 79 -11.30 1.50 -6.15
C ALA A 79 -11.28 2.99 -6.49
N ALA A 80 -10.13 3.66 -6.38
CA ALA A 80 -9.99 5.07 -6.75
C ALA A 80 -10.17 5.29 -8.26
N GLN A 81 -9.55 4.46 -9.10
CA GLN A 81 -9.76 4.50 -10.55
C GLN A 81 -11.21 4.21 -10.93
N LYS A 82 -11.85 3.25 -10.25
CA LYS A 82 -13.26 2.97 -10.47
C LYS A 82 -14.13 4.17 -10.08
N ALA A 83 -13.83 4.88 -9.00
CA ALA A 83 -14.55 6.12 -8.67
C ALA A 83 -14.36 7.19 -9.76
N GLU A 84 -13.13 7.43 -10.20
CA GLU A 84 -12.82 8.42 -11.25
C GLU A 84 -13.49 8.10 -12.60
N ILE A 85 -13.54 6.83 -12.99
CA ILE A 85 -14.19 6.40 -14.24
C ILE A 85 -15.73 6.43 -14.10
N TRP A 86 -16.27 6.20 -12.90
CA TRP A 86 -17.70 6.00 -12.68
C TRP A 86 -18.41 7.16 -11.97
N GLU A 87 -17.73 8.28 -11.71
CA GLU A 87 -18.38 9.51 -11.26
C GLU A 87 -19.41 9.97 -12.32
N GLU A 88 -20.69 9.86 -11.94
CA GLU A 88 -21.91 10.18 -12.72
C GLU A 88 -22.30 9.22 -13.87
N GLY A 89 -22.02 7.93 -13.73
CA GLY A 89 -22.59 6.88 -14.58
C GLY A 89 -23.88 6.23 -14.03
N THR A 90 -24.83 7.00 -13.49
CA THR A 90 -26.19 6.49 -13.24
C THR A 90 -27.20 7.52 -13.70
N THR A 91 -27.48 7.55 -15.02
CA THR A 91 -28.84 7.49 -15.61
C THR A 91 -28.73 7.51 -17.14
N ALA A 92 -29.50 6.63 -17.79
CA ALA A 92 -29.71 6.48 -19.24
C ALA A 92 -28.50 5.99 -20.05
N CYS A 93 -28.52 4.88 -20.79
CA CYS A 93 -29.64 4.22 -21.44
C CYS A 93 -29.29 2.73 -21.55
N ALA A 94 -30.09 1.87 -20.91
CA ALA A 94 -30.37 0.58 -21.52
C ALA A 94 -31.18 0.91 -22.77
N ASP A 95 -30.51 1.23 -23.88
CA ASP A 95 -31.17 1.29 -25.18
C ASP A 95 -31.33 -0.17 -25.61
N GLU A 96 -32.38 -0.76 -25.07
CA GLU A 96 -33.06 -1.94 -25.58
C GLU A 96 -33.32 -1.66 -27.06
N ALA A 97 -32.41 -2.12 -27.92
CA ALA A 97 -32.56 -2.02 -29.36
C ALA A 97 -33.89 -2.68 -29.73
N LEU A 98 -34.89 -1.83 -29.98
CA LEU A 98 -36.08 -2.02 -30.79
C LEU A 98 -36.33 -3.48 -31.20
N ILE A 99 -37.28 -4.17 -30.56
CA ILE A 99 -38.38 -4.85 -31.26
C ILE A 99 -39.61 -4.81 -30.33
N GLN A 100 -40.39 -3.74 -30.40
CA GLN A 100 -41.84 -3.87 -30.32
C GLN A 100 -42.43 -3.57 -31.71
N GLN A 101 -43.12 -4.59 -32.25
CA GLN A 101 -44.36 -4.47 -33.05
C GLN A 101 -44.22 -3.74 -34.41
N GLN A 102 -44.60 -4.25 -35.57
CA GLN A 102 -45.67 -5.16 -36.06
C GLN A 102 -45.49 -5.17 -37.61
N PRO A 103 -46.29 -5.89 -38.44
CA PRO A 103 -47.32 -6.89 -38.17
C PRO A 103 -46.95 -8.32 -38.64
#